data_AF-A0A1I2Q1W1-F1
#
_entry.id   AF-A0A1I2Q1W1-F1
#
_cell.length_a   1.000
_cell.length_b   1.000
_cell.length_c   1.000
_cell.angle_alpha   90.00
_cell.angle_beta   90.00
_cell.angle_gamma   90.00
#
_symmetry.space_group_name_H-M   'P 1'
#
loop_
_entity.id
_entity.type
_entity.pdbx_description
1 polymer ?
#
loop_
_entity_poly.entity_id
_entity_poly.type
_entity_poly.pdbx_seq_one_letter_code
_entity_poly.pdbx_strand_id
1 'polypeptide(L)'
;MEFKDRDKFSDFEEYWRANKSRLMLDAPQHLKTERINSGKFNTAGDWLLAPLPLVVMILFMQTGWIANELLNLVVAIAIGVVLYVLGEMAKPYVTGKRSVTDIDRDIKEYFRREWEAGGAS
;
A
#
# COMPACT_ATOMS: atom_id res chain seq x y z
N MET A 1 2.03 -25.54 8.84
CA MET A 1 1.55 -24.35 9.54
C MET A 1 0.21 -24.70 10.17
N GLU A 2 -0.03 -24.40 11.44
CA GLU A 2 -1.28 -24.77 12.11
C GLU A 2 -2.26 -23.58 12.10
N PHE A 3 -3.36 -23.73 11.37
CA PHE A 3 -4.42 -22.73 11.32
C PHE A 3 -5.36 -22.91 12.53
N LYS A 4 -5.08 -22.18 13.62
CA LYS A 4 -5.93 -22.22 14.83
C LYS A 4 -7.36 -21.79 14.51
N ASP A 5 -8.34 -22.51 15.08
CA ASP A 5 -9.77 -22.20 14.95
C ASP A 5 -10.32 -22.29 13.51
N ARG A 6 -9.63 -23.04 12.63
CA ARG A 6 -10.02 -23.19 11.22
C ARG A 6 -11.46 -23.67 11.03
N ASP A 7 -11.91 -24.56 11.90
CA ASP A 7 -13.26 -25.16 11.95
C ASP A 7 -14.37 -24.14 12.26
N LYS A 8 -14.03 -22.97 12.83
CA LYS A 8 -14.99 -21.90 13.14
C LYS A 8 -15.31 -20.98 11.97
N PHE A 9 -14.60 -21.10 10.85
CA PHE A 9 -14.75 -20.22 9.69
C PHE A 9 -15.26 -20.99 8.48
N SER A 10 -16.21 -20.39 7.77
CA SER A 10 -16.85 -21.01 6.61
C SER A 10 -15.93 -21.05 5.38
N ASP A 11 -15.03 -20.06 5.25
CA ASP A 11 -14.04 -19.99 4.20
C ASP A 11 -12.74 -19.31 4.66
N PHE A 12 -11.73 -19.34 3.77
CA PHE A 12 -10.44 -18.69 4.01
C PHE A 12 -10.56 -17.16 4.09
N GLU A 13 -11.53 -16.54 3.42
CA GLU A 13 -11.67 -15.08 3.41
C GLU A 13 -12.13 -14.55 4.77
N GLU A 14 -13.06 -15.25 5.41
CA GLU A 14 -13.54 -14.96 6.76
C GLU A 14 -12.42 -15.17 7.78
N TYR A 15 -11.68 -16.29 7.66
CA TYR A 15 -10.51 -16.56 8.49
C TYR A 15 -9.41 -15.51 8.32
N TRP A 16 -9.10 -15.13 7.08
CA TRP A 16 -8.12 -14.10 6.74
C TRP A 16 -8.50 -12.75 7.33
N ARG A 17 -9.77 -12.34 7.23
CA ARG A 17 -10.25 -11.08 7.81
C ARG A 17 -10.12 -11.07 9.33
N ALA A 18 -10.46 -12.17 10.00
CA ALA A 18 -10.37 -12.29 11.45
C ALA A 18 -8.93 -12.38 11.98
N ASN A 19 -8.02 -13.00 11.23
CA ASN A 19 -6.66 -13.30 11.69
C ASN A 19 -5.54 -12.54 10.95
N LYS A 20 -5.89 -11.57 10.09
CA LYS A 20 -4.95 -10.84 9.21
C LYS A 20 -3.70 -10.37 9.94
N SER A 21 -3.86 -9.72 11.09
CA SER A 21 -2.73 -9.15 11.84
C SER A 21 -1.73 -10.22 12.30
N ARG A 22 -2.22 -11.38 12.74
CA ARG A 22 -1.37 -12.53 13.12
C ARG A 22 -0.70 -13.13 11.88
N LEU A 23 -1.46 -13.34 10.81
CA LEU A 23 -0.92 -13.92 9.57
C LEU A 23 0.16 -13.05 8.93
N MET A 24 0.01 -11.72 9.01
CA MET A 24 1.04 -10.77 8.60
C MET A 24 2.31 -10.90 9.46
N LEU A 25 2.18 -11.19 10.76
CA LEU A 25 3.29 -11.46 11.67
C LEU A 25 3.92 -12.83 11.47
N ASP A 26 3.22 -13.79 10.85
CA ASP A 26 3.74 -15.12 10.53
C ASP A 26 4.20 -15.24 9.07
N ALA A 27 4.03 -14.20 8.26
CA ALA A 27 4.42 -14.19 6.86
C ALA A 27 5.91 -14.53 6.66
N PRO A 28 6.30 -15.13 5.52
CA PRO A 28 7.68 -15.46 5.20
C PRO A 28 8.62 -14.25 5.36
N GLN A 29 9.81 -14.48 5.94
CA GLN A 29 10.77 -13.40 6.22
C GLN A 29 11.20 -12.61 4.97
N HIS A 30 11.26 -13.27 3.80
CA HIS A 30 11.56 -12.60 2.54
C HIS A 30 10.48 -11.57 2.16
N LEU A 31 9.19 -11.92 2.26
CA LEU A 31 8.06 -11.01 1.97
C LEU A 31 7.96 -9.87 2.99
N LYS A 32 8.22 -10.14 4.27
CA LYS A 32 8.28 -9.08 5.30
C LYS A 32 9.38 -8.06 5.01
N THR A 33 10.57 -8.55 4.65
CA THR A 33 11.72 -7.69 4.33
C THR A 33 11.46 -6.87 3.08
N GLU A 34 10.86 -7.48 2.06
CA GLU A 34 10.44 -6.80 0.82
C GLU A 34 9.38 -5.73 1.09
N ARG A 35 8.39 -6.01 1.97
CA ARG A 35 7.37 -5.05 2.40
C ARG A 35 7.98 -3.86 3.14
N ILE A 36 8.89 -4.11 4.07
CA ILE A 36 9.60 -3.06 4.83
C ILE A 36 10.45 -2.21 3.89
N ASN A 37 11.19 -2.83 2.96
CA ASN A 37 12.04 -2.11 2.01
C ASN A 37 11.23 -1.32 0.97
N SER A 38 10.03 -1.78 0.64
CA SER A 38 9.11 -1.06 -0.24
C SER A 38 8.52 0.19 0.43
N GLY A 39 8.36 0.17 1.76
CA GLY A 39 7.92 1.33 2.54
C GLY A 39 9.01 2.36 2.89
N LYS A 40 10.28 2.05 2.64
CA LYS A 40 11.41 2.95 2.96
C LYS A 40 11.77 3.86 1.77
N PHE A 41 12.14 5.10 2.09
CA PHE A 41 12.73 6.11 1.21
C PHE A 41 14.17 5.78 0.78
N ASN A 42 14.35 4.61 0.18
CA ASN A 42 15.67 4.08 -0.15
C ASN A 42 16.04 4.28 -1.62
N THR A 43 15.13 4.79 -2.46
CA THR A 43 15.37 4.98 -3.90
C THR A 43 15.28 6.46 -4.27
N ALA A 44 16.07 6.91 -5.25
CA ALA A 44 16.03 8.28 -5.77
C ALA A 44 14.62 8.68 -6.26
N GLY A 45 13.84 7.72 -6.80
CA GLY A 45 12.44 7.91 -7.16
C GLY A 45 11.51 8.21 -5.98
N ASP A 46 11.78 7.66 -4.79
CA ASP A 46 11.00 7.98 -3.58
C ASP A 46 11.20 9.44 -3.18
N TRP A 47 12.45 9.90 -3.21
CA TRP A 47 12.82 11.29 -2.94
C TRP A 47 12.32 12.29 -3.98
N LEU A 48 12.08 11.84 -5.22
CA LEU A 48 11.50 12.67 -6.27
C LEU A 48 9.97 12.76 -6.16
N LEU A 49 9.30 11.63 -5.95
CA LEU A 49 7.83 11.56 -5.96
C LEU A 49 7.19 12.09 -4.68
N ALA A 50 7.84 12.00 -3.52
CA ALA A 50 7.24 12.43 -2.26
C ALA A 50 7.07 13.96 -2.09
N PRO A 51 8.05 14.81 -2.44
CA PRO A 51 7.86 16.26 -2.34
C PRO A 51 7.02 16.83 -3.49
N LEU A 52 6.87 16.09 -4.59
CA LEU A 52 6.21 16.57 -5.81
C LEU A 52 4.79 17.12 -5.58
N PRO A 53 3.88 16.44 -4.84
CA PRO A 53 2.55 16.97 -4.56
C PRO A 53 2.60 18.30 -3.79
N LEU A 54 3.50 18.42 -2.80
CA LEU A 54 3.65 19.64 -2.01
C LEU A 54 4.14 20.81 -2.85
N VAL A 55 5.15 20.58 -3.71
CA VAL A 55 5.68 21.62 -4.61
C VAL A 55 4.59 22.10 -5.56
N VAL A 56 3.82 21.20 -6.16
CA VAL A 56 2.74 21.58 -7.08
C VAL A 56 1.62 22.33 -6.36
N MET A 57 1.27 21.93 -5.13
CA MET A 57 0.30 22.66 -4.31
C MET A 57 0.75 24.10 -4.03
N ILE A 58 2.00 24.29 -3.63
CA ILE A 58 2.56 25.62 -3.34
C ILE A 58 2.55 26.48 -4.60
N LEU A 59 3.02 25.94 -5.73
CA LEU A 59 3.02 26.65 -7.02
C LEU A 59 1.60 27.02 -7.45
N PHE A 60 0.65 26.10 -7.31
CA PHE A 60 -0.76 26.35 -7.63
C PHE A 60 -1.32 27.50 -6.78
N MET A 61 -1.12 27.46 -5.46
CA MET A 61 -1.61 28.52 -4.57
C MET A 61 -0.97 29.89 -4.87
N GLN A 62 0.27 29.92 -5.36
CA GLN A 62 0.97 31.15 -5.76
C GLN A 62 0.47 31.75 -7.09
N THR A 63 -0.24 31.00 -7.92
CA THR A 63 -0.72 31.52 -9.22
C THR A 63 -1.79 32.61 -9.10
N GLY A 64 -2.47 32.71 -7.95
CA GLY A 64 -3.54 33.68 -7.72
C GLY A 64 -4.79 33.45 -8.58
N TRP A 65 -4.95 32.26 -9.18
CA TRP A 65 -6.09 31.95 -10.05
C TRP A 65 -7.45 31.94 -9.33
N ILE A 66 -7.45 31.63 -8.04
CA ILE A 66 -8.65 31.59 -7.20
C ILE A 66 -8.50 32.65 -6.10
N ALA A 67 -9.33 33.70 -6.17
CA ALA A 67 -9.30 34.79 -5.20
C ALA A 67 -9.80 34.39 -3.81
N ASN A 68 -10.69 33.40 -3.72
CA ASN A 68 -11.16 32.88 -2.43
C ASN A 68 -10.12 31.92 -1.85
N GLU A 69 -9.48 32.33 -0.76
CA GLU A 69 -8.44 31.57 -0.06
C GLU A 69 -8.87 30.15 0.34
N LEU A 70 -10.10 29.99 0.86
CA LEU A 70 -10.66 28.71 1.29
C LEU A 70 -10.87 27.77 0.10
N LEU A 71 -11.42 28.30 -1.00
CA LEU A 71 -11.61 27.52 -2.22
C LEU A 71 -10.26 27.16 -2.87
N ASN A 72 -9.30 28.09 -2.86
CA ASN A 72 -7.95 27.87 -3.38
C ASN A 72 -7.25 26.74 -2.62
N LEU A 73 -7.34 26.76 -1.28
CA LEU A 73 -6.81 25.71 -0.43
C LEU A 73 -7.47 24.34 -0.71
N VAL A 74 -8.80 24.29 -0.84
CA VAL A 74 -9.52 23.04 -1.14
C VAL A 74 -9.08 22.46 -2.49
N VAL A 75 -8.94 23.30 -3.52
CA VAL A 75 -8.48 22.86 -4.84
C VAL A 75 -7.01 22.42 -4.79
N ALA A 76 -6.16 23.13 -4.04
CA ALA A 76 -4.77 22.72 -3.84
C ALA A 76 -4.70 21.34 -3.17
N ILE A 77 -5.47 21.09 -2.11
CA ILE A 77 -5.55 19.78 -1.45
C ILE A 77 -6.01 18.70 -2.44
N ALA A 78 -7.03 18.98 -3.26
CA ALA A 78 -7.51 18.03 -4.26
C ALA A 78 -6.41 17.67 -5.28
N ILE A 79 -5.66 18.67 -5.78
CA ILE A 79 -4.51 18.46 -6.67
C ILE A 79 -3.44 17.60 -5.97
N GLY A 80 -3.12 17.91 -4.72
CA GLY A 80 -2.16 17.16 -3.92
C GLY A 80 -2.53 15.69 -3.76
N VAL A 81 -3.81 15.41 -3.46
CA VAL A 81 -4.34 14.04 -3.36
C VAL A 81 -4.23 13.31 -4.70
N VAL A 82 -4.61 13.95 -5.81
CA VAL A 82 -4.52 13.34 -7.15
C VAL A 82 -3.07 12.99 -7.49
N LEU A 83 -2.14 13.93 -7.28
CA LEU A 83 -0.72 13.71 -7.54
C LEU A 83 -0.11 12.65 -6.62
N TYR A 84 -0.55 12.59 -5.36
CA TYR A 84 -0.14 11.54 -4.44
C TYR A 84 -0.57 10.16 -4.95
N VAL A 85 -1.83 9.99 -5.35
CA VAL A 85 -2.34 8.73 -5.89
C VAL A 85 -1.59 8.35 -7.18
N LEU A 86 -1.41 9.30 -8.10
CA LEU A 86 -0.63 9.07 -9.32
C LEU A 86 0.83 8.71 -9.00
N GLY A 87 1.42 9.33 -7.98
CA GLY A 87 2.75 9.02 -7.49
C GLY A 87 2.85 7.59 -6.96
N GLU A 88 1.90 7.13 -6.14
CA GLU A 88 1.83 5.74 -5.67
C GLU A 88 1.67 4.75 -6.83
N MET A 89 0.92 5.11 -7.88
CA MET A 89 0.80 4.29 -9.10
C MET A 89 2.08 4.28 -9.95
N ALA A 90 2.80 5.41 -9.98
CA ALA A 90 4.05 5.56 -10.73
C ALA A 90 5.27 4.97 -10.00
N LYS A 91 5.23 4.86 -8.66
CA LYS A 91 6.30 4.29 -7.83
C LYS A 91 6.89 3.00 -8.37
N PRO A 92 6.12 1.97 -8.76
CA PRO A 92 6.72 0.73 -9.30
C PRO A 92 7.52 0.95 -10.59
N TYR A 93 7.11 1.90 -11.43
CA TYR A 93 7.80 2.22 -12.69
C TYR A 93 9.06 3.07 -12.48
N VAL A 94 9.07 3.96 -11.48
CA VAL A 94 10.19 4.87 -11.22
C VAL A 94 11.23 4.25 -10.28
N THR A 95 10.81 3.43 -9.33
CA THR A 95 11.69 2.89 -8.28
C THR A 95 12.11 1.44 -8.50
N GLY A 96 11.44 0.72 -9.40
CA GLY A 96 11.63 -0.72 -9.62
C GLY A 96 11.18 -1.60 -8.45
N LYS A 97 10.57 -1.03 -7.40
CA LYS A 97 10.03 -1.76 -6.25
C LYS A 97 8.63 -2.27 -6.57
N ARG A 98 8.29 -3.50 -6.16
CA ARG A 98 6.90 -3.97 -6.18
C ARG A 98 6.07 -3.17 -5.18
N SER A 99 4.80 -2.93 -5.48
CA SER A 99 3.93 -2.18 -4.58
C SER A 99 3.68 -2.99 -3.29
N VAL A 100 3.53 -2.30 -2.15
CA VAL A 100 3.16 -2.95 -0.88
C VAL A 100 1.85 -3.73 -1.02
N THR A 101 0.94 -3.27 -1.89
CA THR A 101 -0.32 -3.94 -2.19
C THR A 101 -0.12 -5.26 -2.94
N ASP A 102 0.84 -5.33 -3.86
CA ASP A 102 1.17 -6.58 -4.55
C ASP A 102 1.81 -7.58 -3.57
N ILE A 103 2.68 -7.10 -2.68
CA ILE A 103 3.32 -7.94 -1.64
C ILE A 103 2.26 -8.49 -0.66
N ASP A 104 1.31 -7.65 -0.23
CA ASP A 104 0.20 -8.08 0.63
C ASP A 104 -0.71 -9.11 -0.07
N ARG A 105 -0.89 -9.01 -1.39
CA ARG A 105 -1.60 -10.02 -2.19
C ARG A 105 -0.83 -11.33 -2.24
N ASP A 106 0.48 -11.29 -2.48
CA ASP A 106 1.33 -12.48 -2.53
C ASP A 106 1.35 -13.20 -1.16
N ILE A 107 1.38 -12.45 -0.05
CA ILE A 107 1.25 -13.01 1.31
C ILE A 107 -0.11 -13.71 1.47
N LYS A 108 -1.20 -13.08 1.03
CA LYS A 108 -2.54 -13.68 1.11
C LYS A 108 -2.66 -14.95 0.28
N GLU A 109 -2.09 -14.96 -0.93
CA GLU A 109 -2.06 -16.13 -1.80
C GLU A 109 -1.24 -17.28 -1.20
N TYR A 110 -0.09 -16.97 -0.58
CA TYR A 110 0.72 -17.95 0.14
C TYR A 110 -0.12 -18.69 1.20
N PHE A 111 -0.81 -17.93 2.07
CA PHE A 111 -1.67 -18.52 3.10
C PHE A 111 -2.90 -19.23 2.56
N ARG A 112 -3.46 -18.79 1.43
CA ARG A 112 -4.56 -19.48 0.76
C ARG A 112 -4.13 -20.87 0.28
N ARG A 113 -2.96 -20.96 -0.36
CA ARG A 113 -2.42 -22.24 -0.85
C ARG A 113 -2.15 -23.22 0.31
N GLU A 114 -1.60 -22.73 1.41
CA GLU A 114 -1.39 -23.56 2.60
C GLU A 114 -2.71 -24.00 3.25
N TRP A 115 -3.73 -23.15 3.27
CA TRP A 115 -5.06 -23.49 3.76
C TRP A 115 -5.71 -24.59 2.91
N GLU A 116 -5.65 -24.47 1.59
CA GLU A 116 -6.16 -25.48 0.65
C GLU A 116 -5.39 -26.81 0.79
N ALA A 117 -4.05 -26.75 0.86
CA ALA A 117 -3.21 -27.93 1.04
C ALA A 117 -3.44 -28.64 2.38
N GLY A 118 -3.63 -27.89 3.47
CA GLY A 118 -3.96 -28.45 4.79
C GLY A 118 -5.42 -28.90 4.93
N GLY A 119 -6.30 -28.61 3.96
CA GLY A 119 -7.67 -29.15 3.90
C GLY A 119 -7.80 -30.43 3.08
N ALA A 120 -6.74 -30.82 2.38
CA ALA A 120 -6.69 -31.99 1.51
C ALA A 120 -6.04 -33.22 2.18
N SER A 121 -5.81 -33.17 3.50
CA SER A 121 -5.26 -34.27 4.32
C SER A 121 -6.25 -34.75 5.36
#